data_AF-A0A3D4A1P8-F1
#
_entry.id   AF-A0A3D4A1P8-F1
#
_cell.length_a   1.000
_cell.length_b   1.000
_cell.length_c   1.000
_cell.angle_alpha   90.00
_cell.angle_beta   90.00
_cell.angle_gamma   90.00
#
_symmetry.space_group_name_H-M   'P 1'
#
loop_
_entity.id
_entity.type
_entity.pdbx_description
1 polymer ?
#
loop_
_entity_poly.entity_id
_entity_poly.type
_entity_poly.pdbx_seq_one_letter_code
_entity_poly.pdbx_strand_id
1 'polypeptide(L)'
;ANRRRLDLEQMRDTFLTVSGQLNTTMYGRPASITSTDNLRRTIYSFVERQNIPNVVQTFDFANSDTSTARRVQTTVPQQALYALNSDFVGNAATALADKLAEGTDKEKIIELYRLVFSRPPNGEELALGVAFVEQMPWEQYTQVILMTNELMFID
;
A
#
# COMPACT_ATOMS: atom_id res chain seq x y z
N ALA A 1 -1.44 -15.41 -16.88
CA ALA A 1 -2.81 -15.59 -17.43
C ALA A 1 -3.88 -15.58 -16.32
N ASN A 2 -3.51 -15.45 -15.04
CA ASN A 2 -4.45 -15.28 -13.93
C ASN A 2 -4.00 -14.09 -13.06
N ARG A 3 -3.94 -12.90 -13.67
CA ARG A 3 -3.65 -11.68 -12.95
C ARG A 3 -4.71 -11.48 -11.86
N ARG A 4 -4.28 -11.45 -10.61
CA ARG A 4 -5.12 -11.35 -9.42
C ARG A 4 -4.79 -10.09 -8.65
N ARG A 5 -5.82 -9.36 -8.24
CA ARG A 5 -5.67 -8.19 -7.38
C ARG A 5 -5.33 -8.61 -5.94
N LEU A 6 -4.53 -7.79 -5.26
CA LEU A 6 -4.30 -7.93 -3.82
C LEU A 6 -5.58 -7.63 -3.02
N ASP A 7 -5.86 -8.47 -2.02
CA ASP A 7 -6.90 -8.21 -1.03
C ASP A 7 -6.45 -7.10 -0.06
N LEU A 8 -7.36 -6.56 0.76
CA LEU A 8 -7.07 -5.48 1.71
C LEU A 8 -5.85 -5.78 2.60
N GLU A 9 -5.81 -6.96 3.19
CA GLU A 9 -4.73 -7.35 4.10
C GLU A 9 -3.39 -7.43 3.38
N GLN A 10 -3.39 -7.95 2.15
CA GLN A 10 -2.19 -8.05 1.33
C GLN A 10 -1.69 -6.66 0.92
N MET A 11 -2.59 -5.78 0.47
CA MET A 11 -2.26 -4.40 0.12
C MET A 11 -1.68 -3.64 1.32
N ARG A 12 -2.38 -3.66 2.46
CA ARG A 12 -1.95 -2.93 3.66
C ARG A 12 -0.61 -3.44 4.17
N ASP A 13 -0.44 -4.76 4.27
CA ASP A 13 0.82 -5.35 4.72
C ASP A 13 1.96 -5.04 3.73
N THR A 14 1.71 -5.06 2.41
CA THR A 14 2.69 -4.65 1.39
C THR A 14 3.13 -3.20 1.59
N PHE A 15 2.20 -2.25 1.76
CA PHE A 15 2.54 -0.84 1.99
C PHE A 15 3.40 -0.65 3.24
N LEU A 16 3.04 -1.31 4.35
CA LEU A 16 3.82 -1.31 5.58
C LEU A 16 5.20 -1.95 5.41
N THR A 17 5.31 -3.02 4.61
CA THR A 17 6.59 -3.69 4.35
C THR A 17 7.53 -2.79 3.55
N VAL A 18 7.07 -2.24 2.43
CA VAL A 18 7.94 -1.43 1.55
C VAL A 18 8.35 -0.12 2.24
N SER A 19 7.43 0.53 2.97
CA SER A 19 7.73 1.72 3.77
C SER A 19 8.60 1.44 5.00
N GLY A 20 8.82 0.17 5.36
CA GLY A 20 9.62 -0.22 6.51
C GLY A 20 8.93 -0.04 7.87
N GLN A 21 7.61 0.20 7.88
CA GLN A 21 6.83 0.45 9.08
C GLN A 21 6.21 -0.82 9.68
N LEU A 22 6.23 -1.95 8.96
CA LEU A 22 5.56 -3.18 9.40
C LEU A 22 6.06 -3.66 10.77
N ASN A 23 5.16 -3.67 11.74
CA ASN A 23 5.37 -4.28 13.05
C ASN A 23 4.95 -5.76 13.02
N THR A 24 5.93 -6.66 13.18
CA THR A 24 5.72 -8.12 13.15
C THR A 24 5.39 -8.73 14.52
N THR A 25 5.17 -7.92 15.57
CA THR A 25 4.85 -8.39 16.92
C THR A 25 3.57 -9.22 16.90
N MET A 26 3.66 -10.44 17.39
CA MET A 26 2.54 -11.37 17.51
C MET A 26 1.79 -11.16 18.84
N TYR A 27 0.48 -11.46 18.83
CA TYR A 27 -0.40 -11.43 20.01
C TYR A 27 -0.59 -10.04 20.64
N GLY A 28 -1.26 -9.96 21.79
CA GLY A 28 -1.55 -8.68 22.45
C GLY A 28 -2.82 -7.99 21.92
N ARG A 29 -3.12 -6.81 22.48
CA ARG A 29 -4.38 -6.11 22.23
C ARG A 29 -4.46 -5.64 20.76
N PRO A 30 -5.56 -5.93 20.05
CA PRO A 30 -5.74 -5.45 18.69
C PRO A 30 -6.06 -3.94 18.68
N ALA A 31 -5.65 -3.25 17.61
CA ALA A 31 -5.97 -1.85 17.36
C ALA A 31 -6.89 -1.74 16.13
N SER A 32 -7.65 -0.65 16.00
CA SER A 32 -8.52 -0.44 14.83
C SER A 32 -7.70 -0.48 13.54
N ILE A 33 -8.24 -1.10 12.48
CA ILE A 33 -7.64 -1.09 11.14
C ILE A 33 -7.58 0.32 10.52
N THR A 34 -8.47 1.22 10.95
CA THR A 34 -8.50 2.61 10.48
C THR A 34 -7.55 3.54 11.24
N SER A 35 -6.94 3.07 12.33
CA SER A 35 -5.94 3.85 13.04
C SER A 35 -4.66 3.92 12.21
N THR A 36 -4.14 5.14 12.04
CA THR A 36 -2.85 5.41 11.40
C THR A 36 -1.68 4.81 12.20
N ASP A 37 -1.85 4.67 13.51
CA ASP A 37 -0.83 4.11 14.42
C ASP A 37 -0.81 2.57 14.42
N ASN A 38 -1.81 1.93 13.81
CA ASN A 38 -1.85 0.49 13.70
C ASN A 38 -0.95 -0.02 12.57
N LEU A 39 0.35 -0.12 12.86
CA LEU A 39 1.37 -0.58 11.93
C LEU A 39 1.59 -2.11 11.99
N ARG A 40 0.74 -2.85 12.72
CA ARG A 40 0.85 -4.30 12.84
C ARG A 40 0.30 -4.98 11.59
N ARG A 41 0.74 -6.23 11.34
CA ARG A 41 0.14 -7.08 10.30
C ARG A 41 -1.39 -7.06 10.41
N THR A 42 -2.05 -6.90 9.28
CA THR A 42 -3.50 -6.62 9.22
C THR A 42 -4.33 -7.69 9.94
N ILE A 43 -3.85 -8.94 9.96
CA ILE A 43 -4.46 -10.07 10.69
C ILE A 43 -4.63 -9.85 12.21
N TYR A 44 -3.88 -8.92 12.81
CA TYR A 44 -3.98 -8.57 14.23
C TYR A 44 -4.86 -7.32 14.48
N SER A 45 -5.51 -6.79 13.44
CA SER A 45 -6.38 -5.64 13.57
C SER A 45 -7.70 -6.00 14.24
N PHE A 46 -8.27 -5.04 14.97
CA PHE A 46 -9.58 -5.18 15.58
C PHE A 46 -10.66 -5.10 14.50
N VAL A 47 -11.61 -6.03 14.57
CA VAL A 47 -12.79 -6.06 13.70
C VAL A 47 -14.03 -5.87 14.57
N GLU A 48 -14.68 -4.71 14.42
CA GLU A 48 -15.97 -4.44 15.03
C GLU A 48 -17.09 -4.94 14.10
N ARG A 49 -17.70 -6.08 14.45
CA ARG A 49 -18.66 -6.76 13.55
C ARG A 49 -19.88 -5.92 13.20
N GLN A 50 -20.36 -5.12 14.15
CA GLN A 50 -21.56 -4.30 13.98
C GLN A 50 -21.28 -2.97 13.27
N ASN A 51 -20.00 -2.59 13.11
CA ASN A 51 -19.59 -1.30 12.57
C ASN A 51 -18.31 -1.44 11.76
N ILE A 52 -18.40 -2.17 10.65
CA ILE A 52 -17.26 -2.38 9.75
C ILE A 52 -16.97 -1.07 9.02
N PRO A 53 -15.75 -0.51 9.12
CA PRO A 53 -15.41 0.75 8.45
C PRO A 53 -15.60 0.67 6.93
N ASN A 54 -16.04 1.76 6.31
CA ASN A 54 -16.30 1.82 4.86
C ASN A 54 -15.09 1.41 4.00
N VAL A 55 -13.86 1.71 4.45
CA VAL A 55 -12.64 1.28 3.74
C VAL A 55 -12.56 -0.25 3.68
N VAL A 56 -12.90 -0.94 4.76
CA VAL A 56 -12.84 -2.40 4.83
C VAL A 56 -13.86 -3.02 3.88
N GLN A 57 -15.05 -2.42 3.79
CA GLN A 57 -16.09 -2.86 2.85
C GLN A 57 -15.70 -2.62 1.38
N THR A 58 -15.01 -1.51 1.10
CA THR A 58 -14.57 -1.13 -0.27
C THR A 58 -13.56 -2.11 -0.86
N PHE A 59 -12.85 -2.87 -0.04
CA PHE A 59 -11.87 -3.87 -0.45
C PHE A 59 -12.36 -5.32 -0.24
N ASP A 60 -13.67 -5.54 -0.35
CA ASP A 60 -14.32 -6.86 -0.37
C ASP A 60 -13.93 -7.77 0.82
N PHE A 61 -13.78 -7.18 2.00
CA PHE A 61 -13.46 -7.93 3.21
C PHE A 61 -14.55 -8.97 3.53
N ALA A 62 -14.16 -10.07 4.16
CA ALA A 62 -15.10 -11.14 4.50
C ALA A 62 -16.20 -10.62 5.42
N ASN A 63 -17.44 -11.06 5.18
CA ASN A 63 -18.54 -10.73 6.07
C ASN A 63 -18.28 -11.36 7.45
N SER A 64 -18.33 -10.56 8.52
CA SER A 64 -18.02 -11.02 9.87
C SER A 64 -19.19 -11.70 10.60
N ASP A 65 -20.40 -11.63 10.04
CA ASP A 65 -21.63 -12.20 10.60
C ASP A 65 -22.06 -13.50 9.90
N THR A 66 -21.53 -13.77 8.70
CA THR A 66 -21.89 -14.95 7.90
C THR A 66 -20.66 -15.68 7.38
N SER A 67 -20.80 -16.98 7.13
CA SER A 67 -19.73 -17.76 6.51
C SER A 67 -19.48 -17.26 5.09
N THR A 68 -18.25 -16.83 4.81
CA THR A 68 -17.82 -16.39 3.47
C THR A 68 -16.96 -17.49 2.84
N ALA A 69 -17.55 -18.34 1.99
CA ALA A 69 -16.82 -19.42 1.32
C ALA A 69 -15.77 -18.91 0.34
N ARG A 70 -16.06 -17.79 -0.33
CA ARG A 70 -15.15 -17.10 -1.26
C ARG A 70 -15.46 -15.61 -1.25
N ARG A 71 -14.44 -14.77 -1.15
CA ARG A 71 -14.58 -13.31 -1.30
C ARG A 71 -14.82 -12.97 -2.77
N VAL A 72 -15.71 -12.01 -3.02
CA VAL A 72 -15.80 -11.35 -4.33
C VAL A 72 -14.56 -10.48 -4.48
N GLN A 73 -14.01 -10.37 -5.69
CA GLN A 73 -12.94 -9.40 -5.96
C GLN A 73 -13.47 -8.39 -6.96
N THR A 74 -13.68 -7.17 -6.51
CA THR A 74 -14.11 -6.04 -7.32
C THR A 74 -12.93 -5.13 -7.64
N THR A 75 -12.98 -4.50 -8.80
CA THR A 75 -12.05 -3.43 -9.19
C THR A 75 -12.88 -2.19 -9.39
N VAL A 76 -12.97 -1.36 -8.35
CA VAL A 76 -13.84 -0.18 -8.35
C VAL A 76 -13.01 1.10 -8.20
N PRO A 77 -13.40 2.22 -8.84
CA PRO A 77 -12.66 3.48 -8.76
C PRO A 77 -12.44 4.00 -7.33
N GLN A 78 -13.36 3.69 -6.42
CA GLN A 78 -13.29 4.09 -5.00
C GLN A 78 -12.02 3.56 -4.31
N GLN A 79 -11.49 2.41 -4.74
CA GLN A 79 -10.24 1.86 -4.20
C GLN A 79 -9.02 2.70 -4.61
N ALA A 80 -9.00 3.23 -5.84
CA ALA A 80 -7.96 4.15 -6.30
C ALA A 80 -8.09 5.52 -5.60
N LEU A 81 -9.33 6.00 -5.43
CA LEU A 81 -9.60 7.24 -4.70
C LEU A 81 -9.17 7.16 -3.23
N TYR A 82 -9.37 6.00 -2.60
CA TYR A 82 -8.86 5.74 -1.25
C TYR A 82 -7.34 5.91 -1.21
N ALA A 83 -6.60 5.29 -2.13
CA ALA A 83 -5.15 5.38 -2.12
C ALA A 83 -4.63 6.81 -2.35
N LEU A 84 -5.39 7.64 -3.09
CA LEU A 84 -5.08 9.04 -3.30
C LEU A 84 -5.31 9.92 -2.05
N ASN A 85 -6.35 9.64 -1.27
CA ASN A 85 -6.82 10.52 -0.19
C ASN A 85 -6.61 9.96 1.22
N SER A 86 -6.01 8.78 1.35
CA SER A 86 -5.86 8.13 2.65
C SER A 86 -4.62 8.60 3.39
N ASP A 87 -4.81 9.09 4.62
CA ASP A 87 -3.71 9.40 5.55
C ASP A 87 -2.78 8.20 5.76
N PHE A 88 -3.32 6.97 5.78
CA PHE A 88 -2.50 5.77 5.89
C PHE A 88 -1.54 5.61 4.71
N VAL A 89 -2.02 5.80 3.48
CA VAL A 89 -1.20 5.69 2.28
C VAL A 89 -0.23 6.85 2.17
N GLY A 90 -0.65 8.07 2.53
CA GLY A 90 0.22 9.24 2.63
C GLY A 90 1.37 9.03 3.62
N ASN A 91 1.07 8.55 4.84
CA ASN A 91 2.09 8.26 5.85
C ASN A 91 3.07 7.15 5.40
N ALA A 92 2.57 6.12 4.71
CA ALA A 92 3.42 5.09 4.14
C ALA A 92 4.31 5.61 3.01
N ALA A 93 3.80 6.53 2.18
CA ALA A 93 4.56 7.18 1.12
C ALA A 93 5.67 8.07 1.69
N THR A 94 5.35 8.92 2.68
CA THR A 94 6.36 9.73 3.38
C THR A 94 7.45 8.86 4.01
N ALA A 95 7.06 7.83 4.76
CA ALA A 95 8.05 6.92 5.37
C ALA A 95 8.90 6.17 4.33
N LEU A 96 8.33 5.84 3.17
CA LEU A 96 9.07 5.25 2.07
C LEU A 96 10.08 6.25 1.46
N ALA A 97 9.68 7.51 1.27
CA ALA A 97 10.55 8.57 0.76
C ALA A 97 11.72 8.86 1.71
N ASP A 98 11.45 8.94 3.02
CA ASP A 98 12.44 9.19 4.07
C ASP A 98 13.46 8.05 4.21
N LYS A 99 13.08 6.83 3.83
CA LYS A 99 13.93 5.64 3.90
C LYS A 99 14.93 5.55 2.75
N LEU A 100 14.69 6.25 1.63
CA LEU A 100 15.60 6.22 0.48
C LEU A 100 16.95 6.80 0.86
N ALA A 101 18.03 6.17 0.41
CA ALA A 101 19.38 6.65 0.70
C ALA A 101 19.63 8.03 0.09
N GLU A 102 20.57 8.77 0.68
CA GLU A 102 21.10 9.98 0.06
C GLU A 102 21.83 9.64 -1.25
N GLY A 103 21.63 10.47 -2.27
CA GLY A 103 22.18 10.23 -3.60
C GLY A 103 21.53 11.11 -4.65
N THR A 104 21.87 10.86 -5.91
CA THR A 104 21.21 11.52 -7.05
C THR A 104 19.78 11.01 -7.20
N ASP A 105 18.90 11.83 -7.81
CA ASP A 105 17.50 11.43 -8.04
C ASP A 105 17.40 10.10 -8.82
N LYS A 106 18.30 9.88 -9.78
CA LYS A 106 18.38 8.62 -10.53
C LYS A 106 18.67 7.42 -9.63
N GLU A 107 19.63 7.55 -8.73
CA GLU A 107 20.00 6.47 -7.80
C GLU A 107 18.84 6.17 -6.85
N LYS A 108 18.19 7.21 -6.31
CA LYS A 108 17.01 7.08 -5.43
C LYS A 108 15.82 6.44 -6.14
N ILE A 109 15.56 6.78 -7.40
CA ILE A 109 14.51 6.12 -8.21
C ILE A 109 14.85 4.65 -8.44
N ILE A 110 16.11 4.32 -8.77
CA ILE A 110 16.53 2.93 -8.97
C ILE A 110 16.37 2.12 -7.68
N GLU A 111 16.73 2.69 -6.53
CA GLU A 111 16.52 2.08 -5.22
C GLU A 111 15.03 1.86 -4.94
N LEU A 112 14.19 2.88 -5.13
CA LEU A 112 12.74 2.82 -4.93
C LEU A 112 12.10 1.67 -5.72
N TYR A 113 12.43 1.55 -7.01
CA TYR A 113 11.92 0.47 -7.86
C TYR A 113 12.35 -0.92 -7.39
N ARG A 114 13.60 -1.06 -6.90
CA ARG A 114 14.07 -2.32 -6.32
C ARG A 114 13.33 -2.66 -5.02
N LEU A 115 13.05 -1.67 -4.18
CA LEU A 115 12.31 -1.87 -2.93
C LEU A 115 10.85 -2.26 -3.17
N VAL A 116 10.19 -1.62 -4.14
CA VAL A 116 8.74 -1.78 -4.36
C VAL A 116 8.43 -2.90 -5.35
N PHE A 117 9.15 -2.97 -6.48
CA PHE A 117 8.87 -3.90 -7.59
C PHE A 117 9.88 -5.04 -7.70
N SER A 118 10.93 -5.07 -6.85
CA SER A 118 12.00 -6.06 -6.93
C SER A 118 12.74 -6.10 -8.27
N ARG A 119 12.73 -4.99 -9.03
CA ARG A 119 13.42 -4.83 -10.32
C ARG A 119 13.92 -3.38 -10.48
N PRO A 120 14.91 -3.10 -11.35
CA PRO A 120 15.22 -1.73 -11.72
C PRO A 120 14.12 -1.12 -12.62
N PRO A 121 14.03 0.23 -12.69
CA PRO A 121 13.20 0.91 -13.67
C PRO A 121 13.78 0.70 -15.08
N ASN A 122 12.91 0.68 -16.08
CA ASN A 122 13.32 0.81 -17.47
C ASN A 122 13.69 2.27 -17.82
N GLY A 123 14.18 2.51 -19.04
CA GLY A 123 14.65 3.85 -19.44
C GLY A 123 13.56 4.93 -19.44
N GLU A 124 12.33 4.57 -19.82
CA GLU A 124 11.19 5.49 -19.83
C GLU A 124 10.70 5.78 -18.41
N GLU A 125 10.56 4.75 -17.58
CA GLU A 125 10.21 4.86 -16.15
C GLU A 125 11.20 5.75 -15.38
N LEU A 126 12.50 5.58 -15.64
CA LEU A 126 13.54 6.41 -15.02
C LEU A 126 13.43 7.88 -15.48
N ALA A 127 13.22 8.11 -16.78
CA ALA A 127 13.08 9.46 -17.32
C ALA A 127 11.84 10.18 -16.76
N LEU A 128 10.69 9.50 -16.69
CA LEU A 128 9.47 10.02 -16.10
C LEU A 128 9.64 10.31 -14.60
N GLY A 129 10.29 9.40 -13.87
CA GLY A 129 10.56 9.57 -12.45
C GLY A 129 11.41 10.81 -12.16
N VAL A 130 12.50 11.00 -12.91
CA VAL A 130 13.36 12.19 -12.77
C VAL A 130 12.58 13.46 -13.07
N ALA A 131 11.85 13.50 -14.18
CA ALA A 131 11.06 14.66 -14.56
C ALA A 131 9.95 15.00 -13.54
N PHE A 132 9.43 14.00 -12.83
CA PHE A 132 8.43 14.19 -11.79
C PHE A 132 9.02 14.81 -10.52
N VAL A 133 10.12 14.25 -10.00
CA VAL A 133 10.72 14.71 -8.74
C VAL A 133 11.41 16.08 -8.85
N GLU A 134 11.72 16.53 -10.08
CA GLU A 134 12.15 17.91 -10.34
C GLU A 134 11.03 18.94 -10.07
N GLN A 135 9.77 18.54 -10.16
CA GLN A 135 8.61 19.44 -10.05
C GLN A 135 7.82 19.24 -8.76
N MET A 136 7.83 18.03 -8.22
CA MET A 136 6.96 17.62 -7.12
C MET A 136 7.78 16.95 -5.99
N PRO A 137 7.31 17.01 -4.73
CA PRO A 137 7.98 16.36 -3.62
C PRO A 137 8.06 14.83 -3.75
N TRP A 138 9.08 14.23 -3.13
CA TRP A 138 9.33 12.79 -3.15
C TRP A 138 8.20 11.97 -2.52
N GLU A 139 7.49 12.52 -1.54
CA GLU A 139 6.33 11.91 -0.90
C GLU A 139 5.19 11.69 -1.90
N GLN A 140 5.01 12.62 -2.85
CA GLN A 140 4.01 12.45 -3.90
C GLN A 140 4.43 11.42 -4.93
N TYR A 141 5.72 11.39 -5.29
CA TYR A 141 6.23 10.40 -6.23
C TYR A 141 6.12 8.98 -5.66
N THR A 142 6.51 8.79 -4.40
CA THR A 142 6.36 7.50 -3.70
C THR A 142 4.90 7.10 -3.53
N GLN A 143 3.99 8.04 -3.28
CA GLN A 143 2.55 7.77 -3.26
C GLN A 143 2.05 7.26 -4.62
N VAL A 144 2.48 7.90 -5.73
CA VAL A 144 2.16 7.44 -7.09
C VAL A 144 2.68 6.01 -7.32
N ILE A 145 3.91 5.71 -6.91
CA ILE A 145 4.51 4.38 -7.02
C ILE A 145 3.69 3.33 -6.25
N LEU A 146 3.26 3.64 -5.01
CA LEU A 146 2.40 2.76 -4.20
C LEU A 146 1.01 2.51 -4.83
N MET A 147 0.52 3.43 -5.65
CA MET A 147 -0.77 3.34 -6.32
C MET A 147 -0.74 2.60 -7.66
N THR A 148 0.45 2.22 -8.15
CA THR A 148 0.58 1.59 -9.47
C THR A 148 -0.09 0.22 -9.53
N ASN A 149 -0.60 -0.11 -10.73
CA ASN A 149 -1.17 -1.43 -10.99
C ASN A 149 -0.14 -2.57 -10.90
N GLU A 150 1.15 -2.29 -11.01
CA GLU A 150 2.19 -3.31 -10.84
C GLU A 150 2.30 -3.75 -9.37
N LEU A 151 2.14 -2.82 -8.42
CA LEU A 151 2.16 -3.17 -6.99
C LEU A 151 0.85 -3.84 -6.53
N MET A 152 -0.27 -3.45 -7.15
CA MET A 152 -1.61 -3.87 -6.71
C MET A 152 -2.07 -5.23 -7.24
N PHE A 153 -1.31 -5.85 -8.14
CA PHE A 153 -1.68 -7.10 -8.80
C PHE A 153 -0.51 -8.09 -8.85
N ILE A 154 -0.82 -9.37 -8.80
CA ILE A 154 0.12 -10.48 -9.00
C ILE A 154 -0.30 -11.28 -10.24
N ASP A 155 0.64 -11.79 -11.03
CA ASP A 155 0.39 -12.48 -12.32
C ASP A 155 0.32 -14.02 -12.26
#